data_AF-X0WP30-F1
#
_entry.id   AF-X0WP30-F1
#
_cell.length_a   1.000
_cell.length_b   1.000
_cell.length_c   1.000
_cell.angle_alpha   90.00
_cell.angle_beta   90.00
_cell.angle_gamma   90.00
#
_symmetry.space_group_name_H-M   'P 1'
#
loop_
_entity.id
_entity.type
_entity.pdbx_description
1 polymer ?
#
loop_
_entity_poly.entity_id
_entity_poly.type
_entity_poly.pdbx_seq_one_letter_code
_entity_poly.pdbx_strand_id
1 'polypeptide(L)'
;MTATLAERLGFEATDRVAIVHCDDIGMCQAANEGAFEALANGPATCGSVMVPCPWFGDAPERARAKPELDLGVHLTLNAEWPQYRWAPVAGASALPS
;
A
#
# COMPACT_ATOMS: atom_id res chain seq x y z
N MET A 1 -16.54 -20.34 -24.96
CA MET A 1 -16.49 -19.28 -23.92
C MET A 1 -15.05 -18.85 -23.76
N THR A 2 -14.79 -17.56 -23.58
CA THR A 2 -13.43 -17.05 -23.28
C THR A 2 -13.10 -17.31 -21.81
N ALA A 3 -11.86 -17.74 -21.54
CA ALA A 3 -11.36 -17.92 -20.18
C ALA A 3 -11.44 -16.60 -19.38
N THR A 4 -11.79 -16.71 -18.11
CA THR A 4 -11.81 -15.61 -17.14
C THR A 4 -10.40 -15.09 -16.84
N LEU A 5 -10.29 -13.94 -16.17
CA LEU A 5 -8.99 -13.43 -15.73
C LEU A 5 -8.27 -14.40 -14.79
N ALA A 6 -8.99 -15.01 -13.84
CA ALA A 6 -8.41 -15.97 -12.90
C ALA A 6 -7.84 -17.20 -13.63
N GLU A 7 -8.58 -17.77 -14.58
CA GLU A 7 -8.09 -18.90 -15.39
C GLU A 7 -6.86 -18.52 -16.22
N ARG A 8 -6.84 -17.29 -16.77
CA ARG A 8 -5.67 -16.78 -17.50
C ARG A 8 -4.44 -16.54 -16.61
N LEU A 9 -4.64 -16.33 -15.31
CA LEU A 9 -3.59 -16.21 -14.31
C LEU A 9 -3.14 -17.58 -13.76
N GLY A 10 -3.74 -18.68 -14.23
CA GLY A 10 -3.35 -20.05 -13.88
C GLY A 10 -4.16 -20.69 -12.75
N PHE A 11 -5.27 -20.08 -12.33
CA PHE A 11 -6.19 -20.67 -11.34
C PHE A 11 -7.23 -21.59 -12.00
N GLU A 12 -7.73 -22.55 -11.27
CA GLU A 12 -8.82 -23.43 -11.73
C GLU A 12 -10.16 -22.69 -11.71
N ALA A 13 -11.11 -23.12 -12.54
CA ALA A 13 -12.45 -22.51 -12.62
C ALA A 13 -13.23 -22.55 -11.29
N THR A 14 -12.85 -23.44 -10.37
CA THR A 14 -13.45 -23.59 -9.04
C THR A 14 -12.72 -22.85 -7.93
N ASP A 15 -11.54 -22.29 -8.21
CA ASP A 15 -10.74 -21.60 -7.21
C ASP A 15 -11.43 -20.31 -6.75
N ARG A 16 -11.22 -19.98 -5.47
CA ARG A 16 -11.59 -18.70 -4.89
C ARG A 16 -10.33 -17.95 -4.54
N VAL A 17 -10.05 -16.90 -5.29
CA VAL A 17 -8.85 -16.08 -5.15
C VAL A 17 -9.22 -14.70 -4.62
N ALA A 18 -8.36 -14.15 -3.77
CA ALA A 18 -8.53 -12.82 -3.21
C ALA A 18 -7.17 -12.11 -3.13
N ILE A 19 -7.21 -10.81 -3.38
CA ILE A 19 -6.12 -9.88 -3.05
C ILE A 19 -6.56 -9.16 -1.78
N VAL A 20 -5.80 -9.35 -0.70
CA VAL A 20 -6.07 -8.69 0.58
C VAL A 20 -5.03 -7.59 0.74
N HIS A 21 -5.50 -6.36 0.59
CA HIS A 21 -4.63 -5.20 0.45
C HIS A 21 -4.56 -4.38 1.74
N CYS A 22 -3.36 -4.13 2.23
CA CYS A 22 -3.10 -3.18 3.31
C CYS A 22 -2.93 -1.76 2.76
N ASP A 23 -3.86 -0.88 3.10
CA ASP A 23 -3.79 0.52 2.72
C ASP A 23 -3.05 1.39 3.75
N ASP A 24 -2.74 2.63 3.37
CA ASP A 24 -2.18 3.69 4.23
C ASP A 24 -0.79 3.44 4.85
N ILE A 25 0.01 2.55 4.24
CA ILE A 25 1.39 2.34 4.67
C ILE A 25 2.16 3.65 4.50
N GLY A 26 2.85 4.08 5.56
CA GLY A 26 3.58 5.34 5.62
C GLY A 26 2.78 6.47 6.29
N MET A 27 1.48 6.32 6.52
CA MET A 27 0.67 7.34 7.21
C MET A 27 1.23 7.63 8.60
N CYS A 28 1.21 6.63 9.49
CA CYS A 28 1.71 6.74 10.85
C CYS A 28 2.43 5.46 11.29
N GLN A 29 3.17 5.50 12.39
CA GLN A 29 3.87 4.32 12.91
C GLN A 29 2.94 3.12 13.10
N ALA A 30 1.77 3.36 13.70
CA ALA A 30 0.81 2.29 13.99
C ALA A 30 0.26 1.66 12.70
N ALA A 31 0.04 2.45 11.63
CA ALA A 31 -0.36 1.94 10.33
C ALA A 31 0.73 1.04 9.74
N ASN A 32 2.00 1.46 9.81
CA ASN A 32 3.12 0.64 9.35
C ASN A 32 3.19 -0.68 10.12
N GLU A 33 3.21 -0.65 11.46
CA GLU A 33 3.33 -1.88 12.25
C GLU A 33 2.17 -2.84 11.97
N GLY A 34 0.94 -2.34 11.91
CA GLY A 34 -0.22 -3.17 11.59
C GLY A 34 -0.15 -3.77 10.19
N ALA A 35 0.23 -2.99 9.18
CA ALA A 35 0.34 -3.46 7.81
C ALA A 35 1.47 -4.48 7.64
N PHE A 36 2.66 -4.22 8.19
CA PHE A 36 3.78 -5.15 8.07
C PHE A 36 3.59 -6.43 8.90
N GLU A 37 2.87 -6.36 10.03
CA GLU A 37 2.45 -7.56 10.75
C GLU A 37 1.42 -8.36 9.94
N ALA A 38 0.43 -7.69 9.33
CA ALA A 38 -0.56 -8.35 8.48
C ALA A 38 0.05 -8.99 7.22
N LEU A 39 1.11 -8.37 6.65
CA LEU A 39 1.86 -8.90 5.52
C LEU A 39 2.79 -10.06 5.92
N ALA A 40 3.32 -10.05 7.15
CA ALA A 40 4.23 -11.09 7.62
C ALA A 40 3.49 -12.33 8.13
N ASN A 41 2.41 -12.12 8.91
CA ASN A 41 1.76 -13.15 9.71
C ASN A 41 0.24 -13.18 9.54
N GLY A 42 -0.33 -12.20 8.83
CA GLY A 42 -1.77 -12.06 8.63
C GLY A 42 -2.22 -12.48 7.22
N PRO A 43 -3.47 -12.11 6.86
CA PRO A 43 -4.06 -12.50 5.59
C PRO A 43 -3.67 -11.57 4.43
N ALA A 44 -2.89 -10.51 4.67
CA ALA A 44 -2.59 -9.52 3.64
C ALA A 44 -1.64 -10.09 2.59
N THR A 45 -1.94 -9.86 1.32
CA THR A 45 -1.18 -10.33 0.18
C THR A 45 -0.32 -9.23 -0.45
N CYS A 46 -0.72 -7.97 -0.26
CA CYS A 46 -0.04 -6.80 -0.79
C CYS A 46 -0.38 -5.55 0.03
N GLY A 47 0.30 -4.43 -0.25
CA GLY A 47 -0.06 -3.14 0.32
C GLY A 47 0.38 -1.98 -0.54
N SER A 48 0.04 -0.75 -0.14
CA SER A 48 0.44 0.46 -0.88
C SER A 48 0.93 1.56 0.03
N VAL A 49 2.01 2.23 -0.41
CA VAL A 49 2.74 3.21 0.37
C VAL A 49 2.36 4.64 -0.02
N MET A 50 1.99 5.45 0.97
CA MET A 50 1.75 6.89 0.86
C MET A 50 3.07 7.66 0.99
N VAL A 51 3.66 8.02 -0.15
CA VAL A 51 4.96 8.71 -0.22
C VAL A 51 5.05 10.04 0.56
N PRO A 52 4.04 10.94 0.56
CA PRO A 52 4.18 12.21 1.27
C PRO A 52 4.02 12.11 2.78
N CYS A 53 3.63 10.94 3.31
CA CYS A 53 3.27 10.80 4.71
C CYS A 53 4.49 10.74 5.66
N PRO A 54 4.37 11.20 6.92
CA PRO A 54 5.51 11.34 7.84
C PRO A 54 6.28 10.05 8.13
N TRP A 55 5.62 8.89 8.05
CA TRP A 55 6.22 7.57 8.32
C TRP A 55 6.59 6.81 7.04
N PHE A 56 6.61 7.48 5.89
CA PHE A 56 7.06 6.90 4.63
C PHE A 56 8.43 6.22 4.75
N GLY A 57 9.39 6.84 5.44
CA GLY A 57 10.79 6.37 5.48
C GLY A 57 10.99 4.94 5.99
N ASP A 58 10.10 4.47 6.89
CA ASP A 58 10.15 3.11 7.44
C ASP A 58 9.75 2.04 6.39
N ALA A 59 8.86 2.37 5.45
CA ALA A 59 8.39 1.40 4.46
C ALA A 59 9.47 0.93 3.46
N PRO A 60 10.27 1.81 2.81
CA PRO A 60 11.40 1.39 1.96
C PRO A 60 12.47 0.60 2.70
N GLU A 61 12.69 0.86 4.00
CA GLU A 61 13.66 0.11 4.80
C GLU A 61 13.20 -1.35 4.97
N ARG A 62 11.95 -1.55 5.37
CA ARG A 62 11.34 -2.89 5.52
C ARG A 62 11.24 -3.62 4.17
N ALA A 63 10.88 -2.89 3.11
CA ALA A 63 10.79 -3.45 1.76
C ALA A 63 12.14 -3.95 1.23
N ARG A 64 13.24 -3.23 1.49
CA ARG A 64 14.59 -3.69 1.12
C ARG A 64 15.00 -4.96 1.87
N ALA A 65 14.54 -5.12 3.11
CA ALA A 65 14.82 -6.32 3.90
C ALA A 65 13.98 -7.54 3.46
N LYS A 66 12.84 -7.32 2.78
CA LYS A 66 11.91 -8.36 2.29
C LYS A 66 11.47 -8.08 0.84
N PRO A 67 12.33 -8.34 -0.16
CA PRO A 67 12.05 -8.04 -1.57
C PRO A 67 10.83 -8.77 -2.16
N GLU A 68 10.32 -9.80 -1.49
CA GLU A 68 9.13 -10.56 -1.86
C GLU A 68 7.81 -9.83 -1.58
N LEU A 69 7.83 -8.75 -0.78
CA LEU A 69 6.62 -7.98 -0.49
C LEU A 69 6.08 -7.30 -1.74
N ASP A 70 4.78 -7.49 -2.01
CA ASP A 70 4.06 -6.77 -3.06
C ASP A 70 3.59 -5.41 -2.54
N LEU A 71 4.42 -4.38 -2.75
CA LEU A 71 4.15 -3.00 -2.32
C LEU A 71 3.98 -2.07 -3.53
N GLY A 72 2.78 -1.49 -3.64
CA GLY A 72 2.44 -0.46 -4.61
C GLY A 72 2.58 0.97 -4.08
N VAL A 73 2.17 1.93 -4.91
CA VAL A 73 2.10 3.35 -4.56
C VAL A 73 0.65 3.73 -4.28
N HIS A 74 0.38 4.28 -3.09
CA HIS A 74 -0.91 4.88 -2.77
C HIS A 74 -0.89 6.37 -3.13
N LEU A 75 -1.57 6.75 -4.21
CA LEU A 75 -1.63 8.14 -4.65
C LEU A 75 -2.53 8.96 -3.73
N THR A 76 -1.95 9.97 -3.08
CA THR A 76 -2.66 10.85 -2.15
C THR A 76 -2.92 12.23 -2.78
N LEU A 77 -4.19 12.63 -2.85
CA LEU A 77 -4.61 13.98 -3.27
C LEU A 77 -5.36 14.74 -2.15
N ASN A 78 -5.54 14.10 -1.00
CA ASN A 78 -6.14 14.64 0.21
C ASN A 78 -5.16 14.49 1.40
N ALA A 79 -5.52 15.12 2.52
CA ALA A 79 -4.90 14.95 3.83
C ALA A 79 -5.96 15.22 4.89
N GLU A 80 -6.84 14.27 5.13
CA GLU A 80 -8.14 14.47 5.77
C GLU A 80 -8.06 14.80 7.27
N TRP A 81 -6.99 14.36 7.95
CA TRP A 81 -6.87 14.53 9.40
C TRP A 81 -6.54 15.98 9.78
N PRO A 82 -7.35 16.65 10.62
CA PRO A 82 -7.16 18.07 10.94
C PRO A 82 -5.79 18.40 11.55
N GLN A 83 -5.25 17.49 12.37
CA GLN A 83 -4.02 17.69 13.14
C GLN A 83 -2.85 16.81 12.67
N TYR A 84 -3.04 16.04 11.58
CA TYR A 84 -2.05 15.08 11.10
C TYR A 84 -2.03 15.04 9.57
N ARG A 85 -1.48 16.10 8.97
CA ARG A 85 -1.51 16.31 7.52
C ARG A 85 -0.14 16.09 6.91
N TRP A 86 -0.14 15.67 5.66
CA TRP A 86 1.02 15.61 4.78
C TRP A 86 0.88 16.63 3.66
N ALA A 87 2.02 17.12 3.16
CA ALA A 87 2.09 18.08 2.07
C ALA A 87 2.43 17.37 0.74
N PRO A 88 2.12 17.97 -0.41
CA PRO A 88 2.50 17.40 -1.70
C PRO A 88 4.01 17.22 -1.82
N VAL A 89 4.45 16.11 -2.44
CA VAL A 89 5.88 15.78 -2.62
C VAL A 89 6.64 16.86 -3.41
N ALA A 90 5.98 17.51 -4.38
CA ALA A 90 6.58 18.58 -5.18
C ALA A 90 6.70 19.93 -4.43
N GLY A 91 6.17 20.03 -3.20
CA GLY A 91 6.06 21.27 -2.44
C GLY A 91 4.84 22.11 -2.85
N ALA A 92 4.24 22.79 -1.87
CA ALA A 92 2.99 23.53 -2.06
C ALA A 92 3.09 24.67 -3.09
N SER A 93 4.26 25.31 -3.23
CA SER A 93 4.47 26.38 -4.20
C SER A 93 4.43 25.90 -5.66
N ALA A 94 4.74 24.62 -5.91
CA ALA A 94 4.72 24.03 -7.24
C ALA A 94 3.33 23.53 -7.65
N LEU A 95 2.40 23.37 -6.70
CA LEU A 95 1.06 22.81 -6.90
C LEU A 95 0.01 23.75 -6.28
N PRO A 96 -0.31 24.88 -6.95
CA PRO A 96 -1.17 25.93 -6.41
C PRO A 96 -2.67 25.65 -6.51
N SER A 97 -3.07 24.59 -7.23
CA SER A 97 -4.46 24.18 -7.47
C SER A 97 -4.93 23.13 -6.49
#